data_AF-A0AAW0R0T4-F1
#
_entry.id   AF-A0AAW0R0T4-F1
#
_cell.length_a   1.000
_cell.length_b   1.000
_cell.length_c   1.000
_cell.angle_alpha   90.00
_cell.angle_beta   90.00
_cell.angle_gamma   90.00
#
_symmetry.space_group_name_H-M   'P 1'
#
loop_
_entity.id
_entity.type
_entity.pdbx_description
1 polymer ?
#
loop_
_entity_poly.entity_id
_entity_poly.type
_entity_poly.pdbx_seq_one_letter_code
_entity_poly.pdbx_strand_id
1 'polypeptide(L)'
;MAISALLKNLEDRSRPTPWASVVEEDIKPLCRVLKQWQPVPDGSFSTQNIRLLVGSEFDRQVFDDFGSVPPPNAEFCEPGLEEMVKSYQRKVQGSKSRLSKHINGTWKTNITMIDLDWESKRSEFETPDMSMMPQMTANSLTSAFGQEHKRMLYKTGNIINAIVGYFIMIGAGFRRMEERLEVKIRIGEIADALEGIRYGLSPKSDSGGERGSNDRVKSPKRFNVTHMNNILGHTGGPLKSFLYGVSLLETGHGTGLTACVLKNTPRWDSVDQYLAEYLLTDAMYPLTTYYKWERVAAPSKAMEFGELMTQARLAKWLHSHFFKICLPYERGPAFDLVYAPLNLTVFMRLLVHVSELGYPAHWFSKVVSDLLSGVLTTTARAPRRYVLKMPGINKQYPLQRVSVEPWKMEVAALVNLWQPLFPFGLVTTSTDSGKMLAPMDEINKYTVKFPPFFQAGEPPDDIRPLLLDDETGDKTASADYARSEVVRVVTTFKWSTDSRTATFWLREGDMTEMIRENWLLYVWRTDFWDRQSTSGLGLKDADNTSGPFGGDV
;
A
#
# COMPACT_ATOMS: atom_id res chain seq x y z
N MET A 1 27.44 -4.18 12.22
CA MET A 1 27.88 -4.06 10.81
C MET A 1 27.74 -2.59 10.43
N ALA A 2 28.81 -1.92 9.98
CA ALA A 2 28.68 -0.53 9.52
C ALA A 2 27.80 -0.49 8.27
N ILE A 3 26.98 0.55 8.09
CA ILE A 3 26.10 0.73 6.92
C ILE A 3 26.88 0.54 5.60
N SER A 4 28.14 0.98 5.55
CA SER A 4 29.02 0.80 4.40
C SER A 4 29.34 -0.67 4.08
N ALA A 5 29.46 -1.54 5.08
CA ALA A 5 29.65 -2.97 4.86
C ALA A 5 28.37 -3.65 4.35
N LEU A 6 27.20 -3.22 4.87
CA LEU A 6 25.91 -3.69 4.36
C LEU A 6 25.68 -3.26 2.91
N LEU A 7 25.96 -1.99 2.60
CA LEU A 7 25.88 -1.43 1.24
C LEU A 7 26.78 -2.20 0.29
N LYS A 8 28.06 -2.38 0.65
CA LYS A 8 29.00 -3.16 -0.14
C LYS A 8 28.47 -4.57 -0.41
N ASN A 9 27.99 -5.25 0.62
CA ASN A 9 27.44 -6.60 0.46
C ASN A 9 26.27 -6.62 -0.54
N LEU A 10 25.33 -5.66 -0.44
CA LEU A 10 24.18 -5.57 -1.32
C LEU A 10 24.57 -5.21 -2.77
N GLU A 11 25.50 -4.27 -2.96
CA GLU A 11 26.03 -3.87 -4.27
C GLU A 11 26.78 -5.02 -4.96
N ASP A 12 27.52 -5.82 -4.18
CA ASP A 12 28.19 -7.04 -4.62
C ASP A 12 27.20 -8.22 -4.81
N ARG A 13 25.90 -7.99 -4.65
CA ARG A 13 24.81 -9.00 -4.72
C ARG A 13 25.00 -10.18 -3.76
N SER A 14 25.72 -9.94 -2.67
CA SER A 14 25.92 -10.89 -1.59
C SER A 14 24.85 -10.73 -0.51
N ARG A 15 24.70 -11.75 0.35
CA ARG A 15 23.71 -11.69 1.43
C ARG A 15 24.10 -10.60 2.45
N PRO A 16 23.15 -9.76 2.91
CA PRO A 16 23.42 -8.78 3.95
C PRO A 16 23.85 -9.43 5.27
N THR A 17 23.27 -10.58 5.62
CA THR A 17 23.67 -11.43 6.75
C THR A 17 23.47 -12.90 6.37
N PRO A 18 24.04 -13.89 7.09
CA PRO A 18 23.88 -15.31 6.75
C PRO A 18 22.42 -15.78 6.62
N TRP A 19 21.52 -15.19 7.42
CA TRP A 19 20.11 -15.56 7.54
C TRP A 19 19.13 -14.63 6.81
N ALA A 20 19.63 -13.56 6.16
CA ALA A 20 18.78 -12.62 5.43
C ALA A 20 19.17 -12.52 3.95
N SER A 21 18.15 -12.40 3.09
CA SER A 21 18.32 -12.14 1.66
C SER A 21 17.39 -11.03 1.20
N VAL A 22 17.80 -10.32 0.15
CA VAL A 22 17.01 -9.29 -0.53
C VAL A 22 16.77 -9.77 -1.95
N VAL A 23 15.55 -9.62 -2.46
CA VAL A 23 15.27 -9.94 -3.88
C VAL A 23 16.08 -8.99 -4.77
N GLU A 24 16.67 -9.51 -5.85
CA GLU A 24 17.63 -8.77 -6.69
C GLU A 24 17.09 -7.42 -7.19
N GLU A 25 15.83 -7.40 -7.61
CA GLU A 25 15.11 -6.20 -8.08
C GLU A 25 15.06 -5.09 -7.01
N ASP A 26 15.05 -5.48 -5.74
CA ASP A 26 14.90 -4.59 -4.59
C ASP A 26 16.24 -4.10 -4.01
N ILE A 27 17.36 -4.66 -4.47
CA ILE A 27 18.70 -4.25 -4.03
C ILE A 27 18.95 -2.77 -4.36
N LYS A 28 18.61 -2.33 -5.57
CA LYS A 28 18.85 -0.94 -5.99
C LYS A 28 18.03 0.07 -5.17
N PRO A 29 16.70 -0.07 -5.00
CA PRO A 29 15.92 0.78 -4.10
C PRO A 29 16.45 0.79 -2.66
N LEU A 30 16.82 -0.37 -2.13
CA LEU A 30 17.34 -0.47 -0.76
C LEU A 30 18.68 0.24 -0.62
N CYS A 31 19.61 0.04 -1.57
CA CYS A 31 20.90 0.72 -1.58
C CYS A 31 20.74 2.24 -1.68
N ARG A 32 19.74 2.73 -2.44
CA ARG A 32 19.44 4.17 -2.53
C ARG A 32 19.14 4.75 -1.14
N VAL A 33 18.25 4.11 -0.37
CA VAL A 33 17.89 4.54 0.99
C VAL A 33 19.09 4.43 1.93
N LEU A 34 19.81 3.31 1.90
CA LEU A 34 21.00 3.12 2.75
C LEU A 34 22.10 4.16 2.46
N LYS A 35 22.24 4.60 1.21
CA LYS A 35 23.17 5.68 0.83
C LYS A 35 22.75 7.02 1.41
N GLN A 36 21.46 7.30 1.60
CA GLN A 36 20.99 8.52 2.29
C GLN A 36 21.43 8.56 3.76
N TRP A 37 21.78 7.41 4.36
CA TRP A 37 22.28 7.35 5.73
C TRP A 37 23.80 7.53 5.86
N GLN A 38 24.53 7.69 4.76
CA GLN A 38 25.99 7.90 4.76
C GLN A 38 26.44 9.37 4.94
N PRO A 39 25.76 10.40 4.37
CA PRO A 39 26.17 11.79 4.53
C PRO A 39 26.19 12.24 6.00
N VAL A 40 27.08 13.17 6.30
CA VAL A 40 26.97 13.98 7.51
C VAL A 40 25.75 14.89 7.30
N PRO A 41 24.76 14.86 8.19
CA PRO A 41 23.59 15.70 8.05
C PRO A 41 24.01 17.18 7.98
N ASP A 42 23.29 17.99 7.21
CA ASP A 42 23.52 19.43 7.17
C ASP A 42 23.38 20.08 8.57
N GLY A 43 23.66 21.38 8.67
CA GLY A 43 23.57 22.09 9.95
C GLY A 43 22.22 21.96 10.66
N SER A 44 21.11 21.83 9.92
CA SER A 44 19.75 21.73 10.46
C SER A 44 19.52 20.43 11.24
N PHE A 45 20.22 19.36 10.86
CA PHE A 45 20.16 18.05 11.51
C PHE A 45 21.28 17.82 12.55
N SER A 46 22.04 18.86 12.90
CA SER A 46 23.07 18.78 13.95
C SER A 46 22.45 18.38 15.30
N THR A 47 23.25 17.73 16.15
CA THR A 47 22.80 17.33 17.50
C THR A 47 22.33 18.53 18.32
N GLN A 48 22.95 19.70 18.13
CA GLN A 48 22.53 20.94 18.77
C GLN A 48 21.08 21.31 18.43
N ASN A 49 20.67 21.17 17.17
CA ASN A 49 19.34 21.54 16.71
C ASN A 49 18.30 20.47 17.05
N ILE A 50 18.63 19.20 16.81
CA ILE A 50 17.70 18.08 16.98
C ILE A 50 17.31 17.86 18.44
N ARG A 51 18.25 17.95 19.37
CA ARG A 51 17.97 17.67 20.79
C ARG A 51 17.02 18.71 21.42
N LEU A 52 16.88 19.89 20.82
CA LEU A 52 15.92 20.91 21.27
C LEU A 52 14.46 20.59 20.87
N LEU A 53 14.26 19.60 20.01
CA LEU A 53 12.95 19.25 19.43
C LEU A 53 12.29 18.02 20.08
N VAL A 54 12.94 17.40 21.07
CA VAL A 54 12.50 16.15 21.71
C VAL A 54 12.11 16.36 23.18
N GLY A 55 11.13 15.60 23.68
CA GLY A 55 10.67 15.62 25.09
C GLY A 55 10.72 14.24 25.79
N SER A 56 10.72 14.18 27.13
CA SER A 56 10.61 12.93 27.92
C SER A 56 10.02 13.16 29.32
N GLU A 57 9.31 12.17 29.87
CA GLU A 57 8.79 12.17 31.25
C GLU A 57 9.67 11.37 32.24
N PHE A 58 10.47 10.42 31.75
CA PHE A 58 11.45 9.65 32.54
C PHE A 58 12.84 10.27 32.39
N ASP A 59 13.64 10.29 33.46
CA ASP A 59 14.89 11.08 33.53
C ASP A 59 14.67 12.58 33.16
N ARG A 60 13.46 13.08 33.44
CA ARG A 60 12.90 14.36 32.98
C ARG A 60 13.86 15.52 33.11
N GLN A 61 14.57 15.64 34.24
CA GLN A 61 15.49 16.75 34.44
C GLN A 61 16.71 16.68 33.51
N VAL A 62 17.32 15.51 33.32
CA VAL A 62 18.48 15.34 32.44
C VAL A 62 18.04 15.49 30.99
N PHE A 63 16.89 14.91 30.64
CA PHE A 63 16.36 15.00 29.29
C PHE A 63 15.88 16.41 28.95
N ASP A 64 15.16 17.11 29.83
CA ASP A 64 14.73 18.50 29.63
C ASP A 64 15.96 19.44 29.52
N ASP A 65 17.05 19.13 30.23
CA ASP A 65 18.26 19.93 30.21
C ASP A 65 19.14 19.72 28.95
N PHE A 66 19.09 18.54 28.33
CA PHE A 66 20.04 18.14 27.27
C PHE A 66 19.40 17.52 26.02
N GLY A 67 18.09 17.31 25.97
CA GLY A 67 17.39 16.63 24.88
C GLY A 67 17.86 15.19 24.63
N SER A 68 18.48 14.56 25.63
CA SER A 68 19.12 13.25 25.48
C SER A 68 19.27 12.54 26.83
N VAL A 69 19.42 11.21 26.78
CA VAL A 69 19.70 10.38 27.96
C VAL A 69 21.11 9.79 27.82
N PRO A 70 22.03 10.04 28.76
CA PRO A 70 23.35 9.42 28.72
C PRO A 70 23.23 7.90 28.92
N PRO A 71 24.08 7.09 28.24
CA PRO A 71 24.04 5.66 28.38
C PRO A 71 24.48 5.23 29.80
N PRO A 72 23.91 4.13 30.33
CA PRO A 72 24.43 3.48 31.51
C PRO A 72 25.83 2.96 31.21
N ASN A 73 26.77 3.16 32.14
CA ASN A 73 28.21 2.94 31.94
C ASN A 73 28.80 3.81 30.83
N ALA A 74 28.49 5.11 30.85
CA ALA A 74 28.96 6.10 29.88
C ALA A 74 30.47 6.04 29.60
N GLU A 75 31.30 5.69 30.59
CA GLU A 75 32.74 5.57 30.44
C GLU A 75 33.18 4.48 29.46
N PHE A 76 32.38 3.40 29.34
CA PHE A 76 32.65 2.32 28.39
C PHE A 76 32.37 2.75 26.94
N CYS A 77 31.42 3.66 26.75
CA CYS A 77 31.02 4.16 25.43
C CYS A 77 31.82 5.41 25.02
N GLU A 78 32.14 6.27 25.98
CA GLU A 78 32.83 7.54 25.78
C GLU A 78 33.66 7.90 27.03
N PRO A 79 34.99 7.73 26.99
CA PRO A 79 35.86 8.04 28.13
C PRO A 79 35.69 9.49 28.61
N GLY A 80 35.55 9.67 29.92
CA GLY A 80 35.34 10.97 30.57
C GLY A 80 33.89 11.46 30.60
N LEU A 81 32.96 10.86 29.84
CA LEU A 81 31.54 11.25 29.88
C LEU A 81 30.92 10.97 31.25
N GLU A 82 31.31 9.86 31.90
CA GLU A 82 30.74 9.48 33.20
C GLU A 82 31.04 10.53 34.28
N GLU A 83 32.25 11.08 34.32
CA GLU A 83 32.60 12.11 35.29
C GLU A 83 31.91 13.45 35.00
N MET A 84 31.67 13.77 33.72
CA MET A 84 30.88 14.94 33.34
C MET A 84 29.42 14.81 33.78
N VAL A 85 28.82 13.63 33.60
CA VAL A 85 27.46 13.31 34.06
C VAL A 85 27.38 13.34 35.58
N LYS A 86 28.33 12.72 36.30
CA LYS A 86 28.40 12.78 37.77
C LYS A 86 28.57 14.21 38.29
N SER A 87 29.41 15.02 37.64
CA SER A 87 29.57 16.43 37.98
C SER A 87 28.28 17.23 37.83
N TYR A 88 27.51 16.95 36.77
CA TYR A 88 26.19 17.55 36.56
C TYR A 88 25.19 17.10 37.63
N GLN A 89 25.12 15.80 37.94
CA GLN A 89 24.25 15.27 39.00
C GLN A 89 24.58 15.85 40.39
N ARG A 90 25.87 16.10 40.68
CA ARG A 90 26.34 16.79 41.90
C ARG A 90 26.11 18.31 41.87
N LYS A 91 25.55 18.85 40.79
CA LYS A 91 25.29 20.29 40.59
C LYS A 91 26.55 21.16 40.69
N VAL A 92 27.70 20.64 40.23
CA VAL A 92 28.95 21.42 40.18
C VAL A 92 28.77 22.63 39.26
N GLN A 93 29.27 23.80 39.66
CA GLN A 93 29.12 25.03 38.89
C GLN A 93 29.67 24.87 37.46
N GLY A 94 28.89 25.29 36.46
CA GLY A 94 29.27 25.18 35.03
C GLY A 94 29.20 23.77 34.42
N SER A 95 28.89 22.73 35.21
CA SER A 95 28.81 21.34 34.73
C SER A 95 27.76 21.14 33.63
N LYS A 96 26.59 21.78 33.73
CA LYS A 96 25.54 21.75 32.70
C LYS A 96 26.04 22.31 31.36
N SER A 97 26.68 23.47 31.37
CA SER A 97 27.23 24.08 30.14
C SER A 97 28.34 23.22 29.52
N ARG A 98 29.23 22.67 30.37
CA ARG A 98 30.31 21.78 29.93
C ARG A 98 29.77 20.49 29.28
N LEU A 99 28.82 19.81 29.93
CA LEU A 99 28.19 18.60 29.39
C LEU A 99 27.40 18.90 28.11
N SER A 100 26.68 20.02 28.09
CA SER A 100 25.95 20.49 26.90
C SER A 100 26.86 20.74 25.70
N LYS A 101 28.00 21.42 25.91
CA LYS A 101 29.02 21.69 24.89
C LYS A 101 29.69 20.41 24.41
N HIS A 102 29.97 19.49 25.33
CA HIS A 102 30.51 18.17 25.02
C HIS A 102 29.58 17.41 24.09
N ILE A 103 28.31 17.23 24.47
CA ILE A 103 27.28 16.56 23.66
C ILE A 103 27.19 17.20 22.26
N ASN A 104 27.13 18.54 22.17
CA ASN A 104 27.05 19.23 20.88
C ASN A 104 28.29 19.04 19.99
N GLY A 105 29.46 18.85 20.60
CA GLY A 105 30.73 18.74 19.89
C GLY A 105 31.12 17.31 19.53
N THR A 106 30.68 16.30 20.31
CA THR A 106 31.12 14.91 20.14
C THR A 106 30.02 13.98 19.62
N TRP A 107 28.75 14.24 19.93
CA TRP A 107 27.66 13.37 19.52
C TRP A 107 27.20 13.68 18.09
N LYS A 108 26.53 12.68 17.49
CA LYS A 108 25.95 12.79 16.15
C LYS A 108 24.50 12.33 16.19
N THR A 109 23.65 13.03 15.45
CA THR A 109 22.26 12.63 15.23
C THR A 109 22.23 11.27 14.53
N ASN A 110 21.37 10.37 15.01
CA ASN A 110 21.13 9.11 14.32
C ASN A 110 20.22 9.34 13.10
N ILE A 111 20.82 9.49 11.92
CA ILE A 111 20.12 9.80 10.67
C ILE A 111 19.15 8.68 10.24
N THR A 112 19.29 7.46 10.76
CA THR A 112 18.36 6.35 10.42
C THR A 112 16.95 6.56 10.99
N MET A 113 16.79 7.54 11.89
CA MET A 113 15.50 7.91 12.47
C MET A 113 14.78 9.00 11.67
N ILE A 114 15.40 9.51 10.60
CA ILE A 114 14.92 10.62 9.80
C ILE A 114 14.68 10.13 8.38
N ASP A 115 13.47 10.34 7.87
CA ASP A 115 13.15 10.12 6.45
C ASP A 115 13.57 11.36 5.65
N LEU A 116 14.81 11.37 5.18
CA LEU A 116 15.38 12.51 4.45
C LEU A 116 14.63 12.84 3.15
N ASP A 117 14.05 11.83 2.49
CA ASP A 117 13.24 12.06 1.29
C ASP A 117 11.95 12.78 1.65
N TRP A 118 11.30 12.40 2.75
CA TRP A 118 10.10 13.07 3.25
C TRP A 118 10.40 14.49 3.73
N GLU A 119 11.47 14.68 4.51
CA GLU A 119 11.89 16.01 4.99
C GLU A 119 12.20 16.96 3.83
N SER A 120 12.90 16.49 2.80
CA SER A 120 13.23 17.32 1.62
C SER A 120 12.00 17.80 0.84
N LYS A 121 10.87 17.09 0.96
CA LYS A 121 9.62 17.36 0.25
C LYS A 121 8.62 18.13 1.11
N ARG A 122 8.80 18.16 2.43
CA ARG A 122 7.88 18.81 3.35
C ARG A 122 8.17 20.31 3.38
N SER A 123 7.41 21.08 2.60
CA SER A 123 7.58 22.54 2.48
C SER A 123 7.01 23.35 3.65
N GLU A 124 6.22 22.74 4.54
CA GLU A 124 5.39 23.45 5.51
C GLU A 124 6.02 23.61 6.91
N PHE A 125 7.15 22.96 7.19
CA PHE A 125 7.74 22.95 8.54
C PHE A 125 9.22 23.25 8.48
N GLU A 126 9.67 24.20 9.31
CA GLU A 126 11.07 24.62 9.42
C GLU A 126 11.94 23.61 10.22
N THR A 127 11.31 22.64 10.90
CA THR A 127 12.00 21.69 11.78
C THR A 127 11.76 20.23 11.35
N PRO A 128 12.76 19.35 11.51
CA PRO A 128 12.60 17.91 11.29
C PRO A 128 11.53 17.28 12.19
N ASP A 129 10.81 16.28 11.70
CA ASP A 129 9.88 15.48 12.50
C ASP A 129 10.64 14.52 13.44
N MET A 130 10.63 14.89 14.72
CA MET A 130 11.21 14.11 15.81
C MET A 130 10.14 13.47 16.71
N SER A 131 8.97 13.14 16.16
CA SER A 131 7.83 12.56 16.90
C SER A 131 8.14 11.19 17.54
N MET A 132 9.22 10.51 17.14
CA MET A 132 9.70 9.29 17.78
C MET A 132 10.37 9.59 19.14
N MET A 133 9.56 9.64 20.20
CA MET A 133 10.05 9.83 21.56
C MET A 133 10.63 8.52 22.15
N PRO A 134 11.84 8.53 22.76
CA PRO A 134 12.46 7.34 23.33
C PRO A 134 11.56 6.57 24.28
N GLN A 135 10.76 7.27 25.11
CA GLN A 135 9.79 6.65 26.03
C GLN A 135 8.68 5.91 25.30
N MET A 136 8.08 6.52 24.28
CA MET A 136 7.08 5.86 23.47
C MET A 136 7.70 4.62 22.80
N THR A 137 8.93 4.71 22.31
CA THR A 137 9.64 3.58 21.74
C THR A 137 9.88 2.47 22.76
N ALA A 138 10.40 2.77 23.95
CA ALA A 138 10.64 1.79 25.01
C ALA A 138 9.33 1.13 25.48
N ASN A 139 8.26 1.92 25.66
CA ASN A 139 6.93 1.42 26.00
C ASN A 139 6.40 0.50 24.90
N SER A 140 6.54 0.87 23.63
CA SER A 140 6.11 0.09 22.47
C SER A 140 6.90 -1.21 22.34
N LEU A 141 8.23 -1.18 22.45
CA LEU A 141 9.09 -2.37 22.37
C LEU A 141 8.80 -3.36 23.51
N THR A 142 8.53 -2.86 24.71
CA THR A 142 8.22 -3.69 25.87
C THR A 142 6.75 -4.07 25.98
N SER A 143 5.87 -3.50 25.15
CA SER A 143 4.41 -3.66 25.24
C SER A 143 3.96 -5.12 25.19
N ALA A 144 4.64 -5.94 24.39
CA ALA A 144 4.38 -7.37 24.21
C ALA A 144 4.82 -8.26 25.38
N PHE A 145 5.58 -7.71 26.34
CA PHE A 145 6.03 -8.48 27.49
C PHE A 145 4.98 -8.53 28.60
N GLY A 146 4.93 -9.67 29.30
CA GLY A 146 4.17 -9.80 30.53
C GLY A 146 4.60 -8.77 31.59
N GLN A 147 3.69 -8.44 32.52
CA GLN A 147 3.91 -7.41 33.54
C GLN A 147 5.19 -7.63 34.37
N GLU A 148 5.55 -8.89 34.62
CA GLU A 148 6.76 -9.25 35.36
C GLU A 148 8.04 -8.88 34.60
N HIS A 149 8.09 -9.18 33.29
CA HIS A 149 9.21 -8.83 32.42
C HIS A 149 9.32 -7.31 32.23
N LYS A 150 8.19 -6.61 32.10
CA LYS A 150 8.18 -5.13 32.12
C LYS A 150 8.77 -4.60 33.41
N ARG A 151 8.32 -5.08 34.57
CA ARG A 151 8.86 -4.68 35.88
C ARG A 151 10.36 -4.95 35.98
N MET A 152 10.86 -6.07 35.46
CA MET A 152 12.30 -6.35 35.45
C MET A 152 13.08 -5.34 34.58
N LEU A 153 12.57 -5.00 33.40
CA LEU A 153 13.21 -4.02 32.51
C LEU A 153 13.21 -2.61 33.11
N TYR A 154 12.11 -2.19 33.74
CA TYR A 154 11.99 -0.85 34.36
C TYR A 154 12.65 -0.74 35.75
N LYS A 155 12.97 -1.85 36.43
CA LYS A 155 13.75 -1.85 37.68
C LYS A 155 15.19 -1.37 37.51
N THR A 156 15.69 -1.28 36.27
CA THR A 156 17.06 -0.90 35.94
C THR A 156 17.35 0.62 36.03
N GLY A 157 16.33 1.43 36.34
CA GLY A 157 16.49 2.84 36.73
C GLY A 157 16.73 3.86 35.61
N ASN A 158 16.93 3.44 34.37
CA ASN A 158 17.10 4.31 33.19
C ASN A 158 16.49 3.64 31.95
N ILE A 159 15.81 4.42 31.10
CA ILE A 159 15.19 3.96 29.85
C ILE A 159 16.13 3.22 28.90
N ILE A 160 17.40 3.62 28.81
CA ILE A 160 18.39 2.96 27.96
C ILE A 160 18.65 1.53 28.43
N ASN A 161 18.69 1.27 29.75
CA ASN A 161 18.82 -0.10 30.26
C ASN A 161 17.62 -0.97 29.90
N ALA A 162 16.40 -0.41 29.90
CA ALA A 162 15.21 -1.13 29.47
C ALA A 162 15.29 -1.53 27.98
N ILE A 163 15.76 -0.62 27.11
CA ILE A 163 15.97 -0.88 25.68
C ILE A 163 17.10 -1.90 25.47
N VAL A 164 18.21 -1.79 26.19
CA VAL A 164 19.32 -2.75 26.15
C VAL A 164 18.82 -4.15 26.55
N GLY A 165 18.06 -4.24 27.63
CA GLY A 165 17.45 -5.50 28.08
C GLY A 165 16.54 -6.13 27.02
N TYR A 166 15.75 -5.32 26.32
CA TYR A 166 14.96 -5.78 25.17
C TYR A 166 15.85 -6.41 24.08
N PHE A 167 16.89 -5.71 23.63
CA PHE A 167 17.76 -6.21 22.55
C PHE A 167 18.60 -7.42 22.96
N ILE A 168 19.01 -7.52 24.23
CA ILE A 168 19.67 -8.73 24.75
C ILE A 168 18.74 -9.94 24.63
N MET A 169 17.46 -9.79 24.99
CA MET A 169 16.47 -10.87 24.87
C MET A 169 16.22 -11.24 23.41
N ILE A 170 16.07 -10.25 22.52
CA ILE A 170 15.91 -10.48 21.09
C ILE A 170 17.14 -11.21 20.51
N GLY A 171 18.35 -10.78 20.86
CA GLY A 171 19.59 -11.45 20.44
C GLY A 171 19.72 -12.89 20.98
N ALA A 172 19.26 -13.15 22.21
CA ALA A 172 19.16 -14.50 22.73
C ALA A 172 18.13 -15.34 21.96
N GLY A 173 17.00 -14.74 21.56
CA GLY A 173 16.00 -15.37 20.70
C GLY A 173 16.57 -15.74 19.32
N PHE A 174 17.23 -14.80 18.64
CA PHE A 174 17.86 -15.05 17.34
C PHE A 174 18.89 -16.16 17.40
N ARG A 175 19.75 -16.19 18.43
CA ARG A 175 20.72 -17.29 18.61
C ARG A 175 20.06 -18.65 18.74
N ARG A 176 18.87 -18.74 19.36
CA ARG A 176 18.11 -20.00 19.44
C ARG A 176 17.47 -20.40 18.11
N MET A 177 17.36 -19.47 17.16
CA MET A 177 16.72 -19.66 15.85
C MET A 177 17.72 -19.61 14.68
N GLU A 178 19.03 -19.51 14.94
CA GLU A 178 20.06 -19.18 13.95
C GLU A 178 20.10 -20.13 12.73
N GLU A 179 19.63 -21.37 12.91
CA GLU A 179 19.53 -22.39 11.83
C GLU A 179 18.09 -22.62 11.34
N ARG A 180 17.10 -21.95 11.93
CA ARG A 180 15.66 -22.15 11.67
C ARG A 180 14.97 -20.89 11.14
N LEU A 181 15.70 -19.77 11.09
CA LEU A 181 15.19 -18.48 10.64
C LEU A 181 15.83 -18.10 9.32
N GLU A 182 14.97 -17.82 8.35
CA GLU A 182 15.36 -17.14 7.12
C GLU A 182 14.47 -15.90 6.98
N VAL A 183 15.09 -14.76 6.64
CA VAL A 183 14.39 -13.51 6.36
C VAL A 183 14.59 -13.15 4.90
N LYS A 184 13.49 -13.12 4.14
CA LYS A 184 13.49 -12.66 2.76
C LYS A 184 12.81 -11.30 2.68
N ILE A 185 13.56 -10.29 2.25
CA ILE A 185 13.09 -8.91 2.14
C ILE A 185 12.64 -8.67 0.70
N ARG A 186 11.41 -8.17 0.55
CA ARG A 186 10.84 -7.71 -0.71
C ARG A 186 10.27 -6.30 -0.51
N ILE A 187 10.53 -5.41 -1.45
CA ILE A 187 10.06 -4.02 -1.45
C ILE A 187 9.06 -3.87 -2.60
N GLY A 188 7.88 -3.30 -2.34
CA GLY A 188 6.89 -3.09 -3.40
C GLY A 188 5.45 -3.05 -2.90
N GLU A 189 4.51 -3.03 -3.84
CA GLU A 189 3.08 -3.10 -3.56
C GLU A 189 2.69 -4.52 -3.11
N ILE A 190 1.79 -4.62 -2.14
CA ILE A 190 1.47 -5.89 -1.47
C ILE A 190 0.81 -6.91 -2.42
N ALA A 191 -0.09 -6.51 -3.30
CA ALA A 191 -0.73 -7.39 -4.27
C ALA A 191 0.31 -7.99 -5.22
N ASP A 192 1.23 -7.17 -5.75
CA ASP A 192 2.32 -7.64 -6.62
C ASP A 192 3.21 -8.65 -5.90
N ALA A 193 3.58 -8.38 -4.65
CA ALA A 193 4.38 -9.28 -3.83
C ALA A 193 3.67 -10.62 -3.58
N LEU A 194 2.39 -10.58 -3.19
CA LEU A 194 1.60 -11.77 -2.87
C LEU A 194 1.29 -12.60 -4.12
N GLU A 195 0.97 -11.97 -5.25
CA GLU A 195 0.76 -12.66 -6.53
C GLU A 195 2.06 -13.26 -7.05
N GLY A 196 3.18 -12.54 -6.91
CA GLY A 196 4.50 -13.04 -7.25
C GLY A 196 4.89 -14.30 -6.45
N ILE A 197 4.40 -14.43 -5.22
CA ILE A 197 4.52 -15.66 -4.42
C ILE A 197 3.54 -16.72 -4.93
N ARG A 198 2.25 -16.38 -5.10
CA ARG A 198 1.17 -17.30 -5.52
C ARG A 198 1.53 -18.02 -6.81
N TYR A 199 1.95 -17.26 -7.82
CA TYR A 199 2.26 -17.78 -9.16
C TYR A 199 3.73 -18.19 -9.31
N GLY A 200 4.57 -17.96 -8.30
CA GLY A 200 5.99 -18.31 -8.37
C GLY A 200 6.77 -17.47 -9.38
N LEU A 201 6.35 -16.22 -9.58
CA LEU A 201 7.01 -15.22 -10.45
C LEU A 201 8.14 -14.48 -9.73
N SER A 202 8.41 -14.81 -8.46
CA SER A 202 9.56 -14.26 -7.77
C SER A 202 10.85 -14.68 -8.49
N PRO A 203 11.79 -13.75 -8.75
CA PRO A 203 13.06 -14.07 -9.40
C PRO A 203 13.72 -15.25 -8.70
N LYS A 204 14.20 -16.22 -9.50
CA LYS A 204 15.04 -17.27 -8.95
C LYS A 204 16.24 -16.58 -8.31
N SER A 205 16.56 -17.01 -7.10
CA SER A 205 17.86 -16.70 -6.49
C SER A 205 18.92 -17.37 -7.36
N ASP A 206 19.28 -16.76 -8.48
CA ASP A 206 20.48 -17.10 -9.23
C ASP A 206 21.66 -16.52 -8.47
N SER A 207 21.87 -17.03 -7.25
CA SER A 207 23.20 -17.09 -6.69
C SER A 207 23.98 -17.99 -7.63
N GLY A 208 24.76 -17.38 -8.53
CA GLY A 208 25.72 -18.02 -9.44
C GLY A 208 26.87 -18.72 -8.70
N GLY A 209 26.56 -19.53 -7.70
CA GLY A 209 27.47 -20.45 -7.06
C GLY A 209 27.41 -21.80 -7.78
N GLU A 210 28.54 -22.24 -8.27
CA GLU A 210 28.74 -23.56 -8.88
C GLU A 210 28.17 -24.69 -8.01
N ARG A 211 27.67 -25.71 -8.72
CA ARG A 211 27.43 -27.09 -8.31
C ARG A 211 28.02 -27.47 -6.93
N GLY A 212 27.17 -27.73 -5.93
CA GLY A 212 27.62 -28.55 -4.80
C GLY A 212 26.84 -28.54 -3.50
N SER A 213 25.97 -27.58 -3.19
CA SER A 213 25.22 -27.58 -1.93
C SER A 213 23.72 -27.77 -2.12
N ASN A 214 23.10 -28.49 -1.19
CA ASN A 214 21.67 -28.74 -1.08
C ASN A 214 20.80 -27.48 -0.84
N ASP A 215 21.27 -26.27 -1.18
CA ASP A 215 20.63 -24.98 -0.89
C ASP A 215 19.52 -24.59 -1.88
N ARG A 216 18.79 -25.57 -2.41
CA ARG A 216 17.50 -25.30 -3.07
C ARG A 216 16.39 -25.18 -2.03
N VAL A 217 16.50 -24.21 -1.11
CA VAL A 217 15.34 -23.84 -0.29
C VAL A 217 14.34 -23.16 -1.23
N LYS A 218 13.37 -23.95 -1.71
CA LYS A 218 12.24 -23.44 -2.48
C LYS A 218 11.56 -22.39 -1.60
N SER A 219 11.51 -21.14 -2.06
CA SER A 219 10.75 -20.10 -1.36
C SER A 219 9.32 -20.61 -1.10
N PRO A 220 8.80 -20.45 0.13
CA PRO A 220 7.48 -20.95 0.47
C PRO A 220 6.43 -20.29 -0.43
N LYS A 221 5.56 -21.12 -1.01
CA LYS A 221 4.38 -20.66 -1.77
C LYS A 221 3.16 -20.48 -0.87
N ARG A 222 3.22 -21.04 0.35
CA ARG A 222 2.17 -21.01 1.34
C ARG A 222 2.74 -20.83 2.74
N PHE A 223 1.94 -20.28 3.63
CA PHE A 223 2.31 -19.92 4.99
C PHE A 223 1.26 -20.40 5.97
N ASN A 224 1.68 -20.89 7.14
CA ASN A 224 0.73 -21.14 8.22
C ASN A 224 0.15 -19.80 8.71
N VAL A 225 1.00 -18.80 8.95
CA VAL A 225 0.59 -17.50 9.47
C VAL A 225 1.09 -16.38 8.57
N THR A 226 0.19 -15.46 8.22
CA THR A 226 0.56 -14.19 7.57
C THR A 226 0.17 -13.06 8.51
N HIS A 227 1.08 -12.12 8.78
CA HIS A 227 0.79 -10.93 9.57
C HIS A 227 0.95 -9.68 8.70
N MET A 228 -0.15 -8.98 8.41
CA MET A 228 -0.19 -7.82 7.51
C MET A 228 -0.11 -6.47 8.24
N ASN A 229 0.17 -6.46 9.55
CA ASN A 229 0.26 -5.25 10.36
C ASN A 229 -0.92 -4.28 10.08
N ASN A 230 -0.65 -2.98 9.90
CA ASN A 230 -1.63 -1.91 9.71
C ASN A 230 -1.99 -1.63 8.23
N ILE A 231 -1.53 -2.47 7.29
CA ILE A 231 -1.65 -2.25 5.84
C ILE A 231 -3.11 -2.00 5.42
N LEU A 232 -4.06 -2.68 6.07
CA LEU A 232 -5.50 -2.53 5.83
C LEU A 232 -6.01 -1.09 5.91
N GLY A 233 -5.43 -0.27 6.79
CA GLY A 233 -5.79 1.15 6.92
C GLY A 233 -5.33 2.00 5.73
N HIS A 234 -4.42 1.50 4.91
CA HIS A 234 -3.78 2.23 3.82
C HIS A 234 -4.19 1.73 2.43
N THR A 235 -4.66 0.48 2.31
CA THR A 235 -4.82 -0.18 1.01
C THR A 235 -6.26 -0.52 0.63
N GLY A 236 -7.24 0.18 1.21
CA GLY A 236 -8.65 -0.03 0.91
C GLY A 236 -9.29 -1.19 1.69
N GLY A 237 -8.86 -1.38 2.94
CA GLY A 237 -9.48 -2.31 3.87
C GLY A 237 -9.25 -3.78 3.54
N PRO A 238 -10.06 -4.71 4.09
CA PRO A 238 -9.83 -6.15 4.07
C PRO A 238 -9.96 -6.78 2.68
N LEU A 239 -10.51 -6.09 1.68
CA LEU A 239 -10.74 -6.69 0.36
C LEU A 239 -9.43 -7.20 -0.27
N LYS A 240 -8.36 -6.41 -0.23
CA LYS A 240 -7.05 -6.86 -0.75
C LYS A 240 -6.49 -8.04 0.06
N SER A 241 -6.51 -7.99 1.39
CA SER A 241 -6.01 -9.08 2.22
C SER A 241 -6.78 -10.39 2.00
N PHE A 242 -8.09 -10.28 1.81
CA PHE A 242 -8.95 -11.40 1.44
C PHE A 242 -8.57 -11.98 0.07
N LEU A 243 -8.50 -11.14 -0.97
CA LEU A 243 -8.25 -11.58 -2.35
C LEU A 243 -6.83 -12.10 -2.62
N TYR A 244 -5.83 -11.52 -1.95
CA TYR A 244 -4.42 -11.82 -2.21
C TYR A 244 -3.81 -12.68 -1.09
N GLY A 245 -4.05 -12.32 0.17
CA GLY A 245 -3.38 -12.94 1.31
C GLY A 245 -3.91 -14.32 1.69
N VAL A 246 -5.24 -14.51 1.73
CA VAL A 246 -5.85 -15.79 2.14
C VAL A 246 -5.44 -16.94 1.21
N SER A 247 -5.21 -16.65 -0.07
CA SER A 247 -4.79 -17.65 -1.06
C SER A 247 -3.42 -18.28 -0.78
N LEU A 248 -2.56 -17.57 -0.02
CA LEU A 248 -1.24 -18.03 0.39
C LEU A 248 -1.25 -18.75 1.75
N LEU A 249 -2.40 -18.89 2.40
CA LEU A 249 -2.44 -19.64 3.65
C LEU A 249 -2.43 -21.15 3.41
N GLU A 250 -1.77 -21.87 4.30
CA GLU A 250 -2.03 -23.29 4.50
C GLU A 250 -3.42 -23.50 5.11
N THR A 251 -3.88 -24.75 5.06
CA THR A 251 -5.19 -25.15 5.61
C THR A 251 -4.99 -25.88 6.93
N GLY A 252 -5.90 -25.72 7.88
CA GLY A 252 -5.92 -26.49 9.14
C GLY A 252 -5.65 -25.63 10.38
N HIS A 253 -5.60 -26.29 11.54
CA HIS A 253 -5.47 -25.63 12.83
C HIS A 253 -4.18 -24.81 12.95
N GLY A 254 -4.28 -23.65 13.59
CA GLY A 254 -3.15 -22.74 13.79
C GLY A 254 -2.76 -21.93 12.55
N THR A 255 -3.47 -22.08 11.42
CA THR A 255 -3.27 -21.24 10.25
C THR A 255 -4.10 -19.96 10.32
N GLY A 256 -3.65 -18.88 9.68
CA GLY A 256 -4.44 -17.66 9.56
C GLY A 256 -3.68 -16.43 9.10
N LEU A 257 -4.40 -15.50 8.51
CA LEU A 257 -3.91 -14.16 8.19
C LEU A 257 -4.43 -13.19 9.24
N THR A 258 -3.52 -12.49 9.89
CA THR A 258 -3.82 -11.48 10.90
C THR A 258 -3.49 -10.09 10.39
N ALA A 259 -4.32 -9.12 10.76
CA ALA A 259 -4.06 -7.72 10.47
C ALA A 259 -4.64 -6.83 11.58
N CYS A 260 -4.09 -5.64 11.72
CA CYS A 260 -4.64 -4.59 12.55
C CYS A 260 -5.12 -3.43 11.67
N VAL A 261 -6.10 -2.71 12.19
CA VAL A 261 -6.54 -1.44 11.63
C VAL A 261 -6.14 -0.40 12.65
N LEU A 262 -5.23 0.49 12.28
CA LEU A 262 -4.73 1.54 13.17
C LEU A 262 -5.19 2.92 12.70
N LYS A 263 -5.04 3.19 11.40
CA LYS A 263 -5.26 4.51 10.84
C LYS A 263 -6.70 4.98 11.01
N ASN A 264 -7.70 4.17 10.68
CA ASN A 264 -9.10 4.61 10.64
C ASN A 264 -10.01 4.01 11.69
N THR A 265 -9.44 3.40 12.72
CA THR A 265 -10.18 2.81 13.85
C THR A 265 -11.23 3.76 14.44
N PRO A 266 -10.97 5.06 14.63
CA PRO A 266 -11.97 5.99 15.17
C PRO A 266 -13.21 6.22 14.27
N ARG A 267 -13.22 5.74 13.01
CA ARG A 267 -14.33 5.95 12.07
C ARG A 267 -15.34 4.81 12.05
N TRP A 268 -15.09 3.73 12.78
CA TRP A 268 -15.92 2.53 12.76
C TRP A 268 -16.69 2.39 14.08
N ASP A 269 -18.02 2.41 13.98
CA ASP A 269 -18.94 2.10 15.08
C ASP A 269 -18.87 0.61 15.44
N SER A 270 -18.55 -0.26 14.45
CA SER A 270 -18.47 -1.73 14.60
C SER A 270 -17.66 -2.40 13.48
N VAL A 271 -17.35 -3.71 13.62
CA VAL A 271 -16.80 -4.52 12.50
C VAL A 271 -17.76 -4.51 11.34
N ASP A 272 -19.04 -4.68 11.62
CA ASP A 272 -20.04 -4.80 10.57
C ASP A 272 -20.03 -3.55 9.71
N GLN A 273 -19.82 -2.36 10.29
CA GLN A 273 -19.65 -1.14 9.51
C GLN A 273 -18.33 -1.13 8.70
N TYR A 274 -17.23 -1.64 9.27
CA TYR A 274 -15.96 -1.77 8.56
C TYR A 274 -16.04 -2.74 7.37
N LEU A 275 -16.64 -3.92 7.56
CA LEU A 275 -16.85 -4.91 6.51
C LEU A 275 -17.91 -4.45 5.51
N ALA A 276 -18.95 -3.76 5.97
CA ALA A 276 -19.91 -3.08 5.12
C ALA A 276 -19.22 -2.10 4.16
N GLU A 277 -18.33 -1.26 4.68
CA GLU A 277 -17.60 -0.31 3.86
C GLU A 277 -16.72 -1.02 2.83
N TYR A 278 -15.92 -2.01 3.22
CA TYR A 278 -14.88 -2.52 2.32
C TYR A 278 -15.21 -3.80 1.54
N LEU A 279 -16.15 -4.62 2.02
CA LEU A 279 -16.54 -5.89 1.38
C LEU A 279 -17.99 -5.88 0.87
N LEU A 280 -18.75 -4.82 1.16
CA LEU A 280 -20.17 -4.69 0.81
C LEU A 280 -21.00 -5.92 1.24
N THR A 281 -20.71 -6.48 2.42
CA THR A 281 -21.38 -7.68 2.94
C THR A 281 -21.72 -7.56 4.42
N ASP A 282 -22.74 -8.31 4.83
CA ASP A 282 -23.05 -8.64 6.22
C ASP A 282 -22.12 -9.75 6.72
N ALA A 283 -21.01 -9.41 7.34
CA ALA A 283 -20.28 -10.38 8.15
C ALA A 283 -20.27 -9.88 9.59
N MET A 284 -21.01 -10.58 10.45
CA MET A 284 -21.21 -10.25 11.86
C MET A 284 -20.03 -10.77 12.68
N TYR A 285 -19.09 -9.90 13.05
CA TYR A 285 -18.04 -10.26 14.02
C TYR A 285 -17.75 -9.09 14.98
N PRO A 286 -17.21 -9.27 16.19
CA PRO A 286 -16.85 -8.15 17.08
C PRO A 286 -15.42 -7.62 16.85
N LEU A 287 -15.24 -6.29 16.93
CA LEU A 287 -13.94 -5.58 16.75
C LEU A 287 -13.33 -5.37 18.13
N THR A 288 -12.55 -6.32 18.63
CA THR A 288 -11.68 -6.01 19.80
C THR A 288 -10.37 -6.79 19.85
N THR A 289 -10.08 -7.74 18.96
CA THR A 289 -8.73 -8.33 18.82
C THR A 289 -8.55 -8.89 17.41
N TYR A 290 -7.44 -8.53 16.74
CA TYR A 290 -6.94 -9.01 15.43
C TYR A 290 -7.95 -9.71 14.48
N TYR A 291 -8.22 -9.12 13.31
CA TYR A 291 -8.91 -9.83 12.23
C TYR A 291 -8.11 -11.08 11.86
N LYS A 292 -8.68 -12.27 12.05
CA LYS A 292 -8.09 -13.53 11.60
C LYS A 292 -8.89 -14.07 10.43
N TRP A 293 -8.32 -14.04 9.24
CA TRP A 293 -8.84 -14.79 8.11
C TRP A 293 -8.26 -16.19 8.12
N GLU A 294 -9.11 -17.18 7.97
CA GLU A 294 -8.68 -18.57 7.81
C GLU A 294 -8.98 -19.01 6.38
N ARG A 295 -8.06 -19.78 5.81
CA ARG A 295 -8.36 -20.47 4.58
C ARG A 295 -9.17 -21.70 4.93
N VAL A 296 -10.45 -21.66 4.58
CA VAL A 296 -11.27 -22.87 4.56
C VAL A 296 -10.55 -23.84 3.62
N ALA A 297 -10.20 -25.03 4.12
CA ALA A 297 -9.69 -26.08 3.26
C ALA A 297 -10.66 -26.18 2.10
N ALA A 298 -10.17 -25.95 0.87
CA ALA A 298 -11.01 -25.90 -0.33
C ALA A 298 -12.02 -27.02 -0.15
N PRO A 299 -13.32 -26.70 0.05
CA PRO A 299 -14.24 -27.74 0.42
C PRO A 299 -14.09 -28.78 -0.67
N SER A 300 -13.97 -30.05 -0.30
CA SER A 300 -13.79 -31.15 -1.26
C SER A 300 -14.90 -31.16 -2.33
N LYS A 301 -15.90 -30.30 -2.17
CA LYS A 301 -16.96 -29.91 -3.09
C LYS A 301 -17.11 -28.37 -3.06
N ALA A 302 -17.28 -27.70 -4.20
CA ALA A 302 -17.69 -26.30 -4.24
C ALA A 302 -18.96 -26.05 -3.40
N MET A 303 -19.22 -24.80 -2.99
CA MET A 303 -20.45 -24.49 -2.26
C MET A 303 -21.67 -24.98 -3.04
N GLU A 304 -22.65 -25.54 -2.33
CA GLU A 304 -23.88 -25.98 -2.97
C GLU A 304 -24.65 -24.76 -3.51
N PHE A 305 -25.36 -24.92 -4.61
CA PHE A 305 -26.07 -23.81 -5.25
C PHE A 305 -27.04 -23.08 -4.30
N GLY A 306 -27.62 -23.79 -3.33
CA GLY A 306 -28.51 -23.21 -2.31
C GLY A 306 -27.80 -22.30 -1.28
N GLU A 307 -26.48 -22.43 -1.13
CA GLU A 307 -25.65 -21.59 -0.24
C GLU A 307 -25.18 -20.31 -0.96
N LEU A 308 -25.26 -20.30 -2.29
CA LEU A 308 -24.82 -19.19 -3.13
C LEU A 308 -25.86 -18.07 -3.18
N MET A 309 -25.39 -16.84 -3.36
CA MET A 309 -26.27 -15.72 -3.73
C MET A 309 -27.00 -16.02 -5.05
N THR A 310 -28.25 -15.57 -5.17
CA THR A 310 -28.95 -15.59 -6.45
C THR A 310 -28.21 -14.76 -7.51
N GLN A 311 -28.41 -15.06 -8.79
CA GLN A 311 -27.79 -14.33 -9.90
C GLN A 311 -27.96 -12.81 -9.78
N ALA A 312 -29.20 -12.36 -9.51
CA ALA A 312 -29.51 -10.95 -9.37
C ALA A 312 -28.79 -10.31 -8.17
N ARG A 313 -28.69 -11.02 -7.04
CA ARG A 313 -27.98 -10.53 -5.85
C ARG A 313 -26.47 -10.46 -6.09
N LEU A 314 -25.88 -11.48 -6.72
CA LEU A 314 -24.46 -11.48 -7.07
C LEU A 314 -24.13 -10.35 -8.07
N ALA A 315 -24.92 -10.21 -9.14
CA ALA A 315 -24.71 -9.16 -10.14
C ALA A 315 -24.78 -7.76 -9.50
N LYS A 316 -25.80 -7.49 -8.67
CA LYS A 316 -25.89 -6.24 -7.90
C LYS A 316 -24.65 -6.02 -7.03
N TRP A 317 -24.17 -7.05 -6.35
CA TRP A 317 -23.02 -6.96 -5.45
C TRP A 317 -21.71 -6.69 -6.20
N LEU A 318 -21.49 -7.34 -7.35
CA LEU A 318 -20.38 -7.05 -8.25
C LEU A 318 -20.47 -5.63 -8.84
N HIS A 319 -21.64 -5.21 -9.32
CA HIS A 319 -21.83 -3.85 -9.84
C HIS A 319 -21.59 -2.79 -8.76
N SER A 320 -21.97 -3.07 -7.51
CA SER A 320 -21.71 -2.17 -6.37
C SER A 320 -20.21 -2.04 -6.08
N HIS A 321 -19.44 -3.13 -6.20
CA HIS A 321 -17.97 -3.07 -6.11
C HIS A 321 -17.38 -2.27 -7.26
N PHE A 322 -17.83 -2.53 -8.50
CA PHE A 322 -17.39 -1.79 -9.68
C PHE A 322 -17.62 -0.28 -9.49
N PHE A 323 -18.83 0.14 -9.14
CA PHE A 323 -19.12 1.56 -8.90
C PHE A 323 -18.35 2.14 -7.72
N LYS A 324 -18.10 1.37 -6.66
CA LYS A 324 -17.30 1.86 -5.53
C LYS A 324 -15.83 2.09 -5.90
N ILE A 325 -15.27 1.27 -6.78
CA ILE A 325 -13.90 1.40 -7.28
C ILE A 325 -13.79 2.54 -8.27
N CYS A 326 -14.71 2.61 -9.24
CA CYS A 326 -14.70 3.61 -10.30
C CYS A 326 -15.18 4.99 -9.86
N LEU A 327 -16.13 5.03 -8.92
CA LEU A 327 -16.83 6.23 -8.47
C LEU A 327 -16.88 6.29 -6.93
N PRO A 328 -15.73 6.26 -6.22
CA PRO A 328 -15.72 6.45 -4.77
C PRO A 328 -16.45 7.74 -4.38
N TYR A 329 -17.08 7.71 -3.21
CA TYR A 329 -17.60 8.93 -2.60
C TYR A 329 -16.43 9.80 -2.14
N GLU A 330 -16.62 11.11 -2.24
CA GLU A 330 -15.64 12.12 -1.85
C GLU A 330 -15.24 12.00 -0.36
N ARG A 331 -13.98 12.25 -0.05
CA ARG A 331 -13.35 12.03 1.26
C ARG A 331 -12.52 13.26 1.59
N GLY A 332 -12.86 14.03 2.63
CA GLY A 332 -12.40 15.38 2.99
C GLY A 332 -10.87 15.58 3.19
N PRO A 333 -10.32 16.81 3.00
CA PRO A 333 -8.87 17.07 2.86
C PRO A 333 -8.09 17.07 4.17
N ALA A 334 -8.78 17.01 5.31
CA ALA A 334 -8.17 17.13 6.63
C ALA A 334 -8.47 15.89 7.47
N PHE A 335 -7.44 15.12 7.81
CA PHE A 335 -7.48 14.03 8.79
C PHE A 335 -8.50 12.92 8.53
N ASP A 336 -8.93 12.74 7.28
CA ASP A 336 -9.79 11.63 6.90
C ASP A 336 -9.01 10.33 6.83
N LEU A 337 -9.46 9.38 7.63
CA LEU A 337 -8.71 8.15 7.89
C LEU A 337 -9.07 7.06 6.89
N VAL A 338 -10.23 7.16 6.23
CA VAL A 338 -10.73 6.12 5.33
C VAL A 338 -10.32 6.43 3.90
N TYR A 339 -9.51 5.57 3.27
CA TYR A 339 -9.14 5.70 1.85
C TYR A 339 -9.87 4.74 0.92
N ALA A 340 -9.99 5.12 -0.36
CA ALA A 340 -10.48 4.30 -1.47
C ALA A 340 -9.40 4.10 -2.56
N PRO A 341 -8.25 3.49 -2.23
CA PRO A 341 -7.09 3.39 -3.13
C PRO A 341 -7.20 2.22 -4.14
N LEU A 342 -8.41 1.69 -4.34
CA LEU A 342 -8.62 0.52 -5.20
C LEU A 342 -8.77 0.99 -6.66
N ASN A 343 -8.32 0.15 -7.59
CA ASN A 343 -8.50 0.34 -9.03
C ASN A 343 -9.10 -0.93 -9.65
N LEU A 344 -9.33 -0.93 -10.97
CA LEU A 344 -10.04 -2.00 -11.65
C LEU A 344 -9.33 -3.37 -11.63
N THR A 345 -8.02 -3.44 -11.36
CA THR A 345 -7.34 -4.74 -11.18
C THR A 345 -7.92 -5.56 -10.03
N VAL A 346 -8.33 -4.88 -8.95
CA VAL A 346 -8.96 -5.52 -7.78
C VAL A 346 -10.31 -6.12 -8.16
N PHE A 347 -11.04 -5.46 -9.07
CA PHE A 347 -12.29 -5.99 -9.60
C PHE A 347 -12.06 -7.24 -10.45
N MET A 348 -11.04 -7.26 -11.32
CA MET A 348 -10.69 -8.45 -12.10
C MET A 348 -10.32 -9.63 -11.20
N ARG A 349 -9.51 -9.38 -10.16
CA ARG A 349 -9.17 -10.40 -9.17
C ARG A 349 -10.38 -10.90 -8.40
N LEU A 350 -11.31 -9.99 -8.07
CA LEU A 350 -12.56 -10.36 -7.40
C LEU A 350 -13.40 -11.32 -8.27
N LEU A 351 -13.52 -11.06 -9.58
CA LEU A 351 -14.22 -11.94 -10.50
C LEU A 351 -13.59 -13.34 -10.53
N VAL A 352 -12.26 -13.44 -10.64
CA VAL A 352 -11.53 -14.71 -10.57
C VAL A 352 -11.88 -15.43 -9.27
N HIS A 353 -11.69 -14.77 -8.12
CA HIS A 353 -11.89 -15.39 -6.82
C HIS A 353 -13.33 -15.89 -6.61
N VAL A 354 -14.33 -15.08 -6.93
CA VAL A 354 -15.73 -15.44 -6.70
C VAL A 354 -16.19 -16.54 -7.65
N SER A 355 -15.67 -16.57 -8.88
CA SER A 355 -15.97 -17.65 -9.82
C SER A 355 -15.44 -19.02 -9.39
N GLU A 356 -14.37 -19.07 -8.59
CA GLU A 356 -13.84 -20.31 -8.00
C GLU A 356 -14.74 -20.88 -6.89
N LEU A 357 -15.77 -20.13 -6.43
CA LEU A 357 -16.65 -20.54 -5.33
C LEU A 357 -17.80 -21.49 -5.74
N GLY A 358 -17.92 -21.82 -7.02
CA GLY A 358 -18.97 -22.71 -7.56
C GLY A 358 -20.13 -22.02 -8.27
N TYR A 359 -20.06 -20.70 -8.44
CA TYR A 359 -21.06 -19.95 -9.21
C TYR A 359 -21.02 -20.31 -10.71
N PRO A 360 -22.17 -20.30 -11.42
CA PRO A 360 -22.20 -20.58 -12.85
C PRO A 360 -21.35 -19.61 -13.68
N ALA A 361 -20.45 -20.14 -14.50
CA ALA A 361 -19.53 -19.38 -15.36
C ALA A 361 -20.21 -18.28 -16.21
N HIS A 362 -21.38 -18.58 -16.78
CA HIS A 362 -22.12 -17.64 -17.63
C HIS A 362 -22.63 -16.40 -16.87
N TRP A 363 -22.72 -16.43 -15.54
CA TRP A 363 -23.07 -15.24 -14.74
C TRP A 363 -21.95 -14.19 -14.79
N PHE A 364 -20.69 -14.62 -14.68
CA PHE A 364 -19.53 -13.73 -14.78
C PHE A 364 -19.31 -13.26 -16.21
N SER A 365 -19.46 -14.16 -17.20
CA SER A 365 -19.40 -13.77 -18.61
C SER A 365 -20.39 -12.67 -18.94
N LYS A 366 -21.62 -12.73 -18.38
CA LYS A 366 -22.62 -11.67 -18.56
C LYS A 366 -22.19 -10.35 -17.94
N VAL A 367 -21.70 -10.36 -16.70
CA VAL A 367 -21.20 -9.15 -16.03
C VAL A 367 -20.08 -8.49 -16.84
N VAL A 368 -19.11 -9.28 -17.32
CA VAL A 368 -18.02 -8.77 -18.16
C VAL A 368 -18.53 -8.24 -19.49
N SER A 369 -19.45 -8.95 -20.15
CA SER A 369 -20.06 -8.50 -21.41
C SER A 369 -20.82 -7.19 -21.24
N ASP A 370 -21.60 -7.04 -20.16
CA ASP A 370 -22.35 -5.82 -19.89
C ASP A 370 -21.40 -4.63 -19.65
N LEU A 371 -20.29 -4.83 -18.92
CA LEU A 371 -19.26 -3.80 -18.73
C LEU A 371 -18.58 -3.40 -20.04
N LEU A 372 -18.21 -4.38 -20.87
CA LEU A 372 -17.60 -4.13 -22.18
C LEU A 372 -18.58 -3.51 -23.19
N SER A 373 -19.88 -3.68 -22.98
CA SER A 373 -20.91 -2.98 -23.79
C SER A 373 -20.97 -1.48 -23.48
N GLY A 374 -20.40 -1.06 -22.35
CA GLY A 374 -20.42 0.33 -21.88
C GLY A 374 -21.70 0.72 -21.15
N VAL A 375 -22.65 -0.20 -20.95
CA VAL A 375 -23.90 0.10 -20.27
C VAL A 375 -24.34 -1.04 -19.36
N LEU A 376 -24.66 -0.72 -18.11
CA LEU A 376 -25.21 -1.66 -17.13
C LEU A 376 -26.70 -1.41 -16.90
N THR A 377 -27.50 -2.47 -16.85
CA THR A 377 -28.87 -2.39 -16.32
C THR A 377 -28.89 -2.95 -14.91
N THR A 378 -29.05 -2.10 -13.89
CA THR A 378 -28.80 -2.51 -12.51
C THR A 378 -29.56 -1.73 -11.44
N THR A 379 -29.71 -2.36 -10.28
CA THR A 379 -30.25 -1.79 -9.03
C THR A 379 -29.14 -1.32 -8.08
N ALA A 380 -27.86 -1.48 -8.47
CA ALA A 380 -26.71 -0.94 -7.75
C ALA A 380 -26.52 0.55 -8.05
N ARG A 381 -25.87 1.27 -7.14
CA ARG A 381 -25.50 2.69 -7.29
C ARG A 381 -24.12 2.93 -6.72
N ALA A 382 -23.44 3.97 -7.21
CA ALA A 382 -22.22 4.46 -6.57
C ALA A 382 -22.50 4.84 -5.10
N PRO A 383 -21.49 4.76 -4.22
CA PRO A 383 -21.64 5.19 -2.84
C PRO A 383 -22.17 6.63 -2.75
N ARG A 384 -23.20 6.83 -1.91
CA ARG A 384 -23.87 8.14 -1.69
C ARG A 384 -23.47 8.82 -0.38
N ARG A 385 -22.44 8.30 0.28
CA ARG A 385 -21.95 8.79 1.57
C ARG A 385 -20.52 8.34 1.79
N TYR A 386 -19.86 9.02 2.71
CA TYR A 386 -18.47 8.79 3.11
C TYR A 386 -18.18 7.35 3.56
N VAL A 387 -19.00 6.81 4.46
CA VAL A 387 -18.91 5.42 4.95
C VAL A 387 -20.24 4.71 4.76
N LEU A 388 -20.21 3.57 4.10
CA LEU A 388 -21.40 2.72 3.93
C LEU A 388 -21.78 2.07 5.26
N LYS A 389 -23.10 1.97 5.48
CA LYS A 389 -23.70 1.25 6.61
C LYS A 389 -24.57 0.12 6.05
N MET A 390 -24.82 -0.90 6.87
CA MET A 390 -25.61 -2.09 6.49
C MET A 390 -26.92 -1.79 5.74
N PRO A 391 -27.78 -0.85 6.18
CA PRO A 391 -29.00 -0.53 5.43
C PRO A 391 -28.73 -0.01 4.01
N GLY A 392 -27.62 0.69 3.80
CA GLY A 392 -27.22 1.23 2.50
C GLY A 392 -26.76 0.15 1.51
N ILE A 393 -26.15 -0.94 1.98
CA ILE A 393 -25.69 -2.06 1.13
C ILE A 393 -26.88 -2.88 0.63
N ASN A 394 -27.82 -3.16 1.54
CA ASN A 394 -28.98 -3.96 1.23
C ASN A 394 -30.02 -3.19 0.41
N LYS A 395 -29.97 -1.83 0.43
CA LYS A 395 -30.85 -0.98 -0.36
C LYS A 395 -30.81 -1.37 -1.84
N GLN A 396 -31.96 -1.71 -2.39
CA GLN A 396 -32.15 -1.92 -3.82
C GLN A 396 -32.74 -0.64 -4.40
N TYR A 397 -32.07 -0.07 -5.40
CA TYR A 397 -32.59 1.06 -6.14
C TYR A 397 -33.47 0.56 -7.30
N PRO A 398 -34.34 1.41 -7.85
CA PRO A 398 -35.06 1.09 -9.08
C PRO A 398 -34.08 0.62 -10.17
N LEU A 399 -34.52 -0.39 -10.94
CA LEU A 399 -33.74 -0.90 -12.06
C LEU A 399 -33.54 0.24 -13.07
N GLN A 400 -32.29 0.56 -13.37
CA GLN A 400 -31.94 1.66 -14.26
C GLN A 400 -30.81 1.25 -15.19
N ARG A 401 -30.84 1.79 -16.40
CA ARG A 401 -29.75 1.74 -17.37
C ARG A 401 -28.75 2.85 -17.03
N VAL A 402 -27.50 2.48 -16.75
CA VAL A 402 -26.43 3.35 -16.28
C VAL A 402 -25.23 3.19 -17.21
N SER A 403 -24.73 4.30 -17.75
CA SER A 403 -23.52 4.33 -18.56
C SER A 403 -22.28 4.01 -17.72
N VAL A 404 -21.45 3.11 -18.26
CA VAL A 404 -20.10 2.80 -17.79
C VAL A 404 -19.07 2.96 -18.90
N GLU A 405 -19.46 3.57 -20.02
CA GLU A 405 -18.62 3.87 -21.19
C GLU A 405 -17.28 4.54 -20.82
N PRO A 406 -17.20 5.47 -19.82
CA PRO A 406 -15.92 6.09 -19.46
C PRO A 406 -14.82 5.09 -19.08
N TRP A 407 -15.15 3.92 -18.51
CA TRP A 407 -14.16 2.91 -18.10
C TRP A 407 -14.01 1.76 -19.10
N LYS A 408 -14.80 1.73 -20.17
CA LYS A 408 -14.87 0.60 -21.09
C LYS A 408 -13.51 0.24 -21.71
N MET A 409 -12.72 1.25 -22.11
CA MET A 409 -11.38 1.03 -22.67
C MET A 409 -10.44 0.34 -21.67
N GLU A 410 -10.43 0.82 -20.42
CA GLU A 410 -9.64 0.18 -19.35
C GLU A 410 -10.14 -1.23 -19.05
N VAL A 411 -11.46 -1.44 -18.96
CA VAL A 411 -12.07 -2.76 -18.76
C VAL A 411 -11.66 -3.70 -19.89
N ALA A 412 -11.71 -3.26 -21.15
CA ALA A 412 -11.31 -4.07 -22.29
C ALA A 412 -9.82 -4.46 -22.21
N ALA A 413 -8.93 -3.52 -21.94
CA ALA A 413 -7.50 -3.80 -21.77
C ALA A 413 -7.25 -4.80 -20.64
N LEU A 414 -7.86 -4.58 -19.47
CA LEU A 414 -7.72 -5.47 -18.32
C LEU A 414 -8.33 -6.85 -18.54
N VAL A 415 -9.50 -6.95 -19.18
CA VAL A 415 -10.11 -8.25 -19.51
C VAL A 415 -9.22 -9.06 -20.44
N ASN A 416 -8.58 -8.43 -21.44
CA ASN A 416 -7.60 -9.10 -22.30
C ASN A 416 -6.40 -9.60 -21.49
N LEU A 417 -5.79 -8.74 -20.67
CA LEU A 417 -4.63 -9.09 -19.84
C LEU A 417 -4.93 -10.21 -18.82
N TRP A 418 -6.13 -10.22 -18.25
CA TRP A 418 -6.56 -11.17 -17.21
C TRP A 418 -7.24 -12.42 -17.77
N GLN A 419 -7.56 -12.47 -19.06
CA GLN A 419 -8.25 -13.60 -19.70
C GLN A 419 -7.62 -14.95 -19.37
N PRO A 420 -6.28 -15.13 -19.38
CA PRO A 420 -5.66 -16.42 -19.04
C PRO A 420 -5.89 -16.87 -17.60
N LEU A 421 -6.30 -15.96 -16.70
CA LEU A 421 -6.56 -16.22 -15.29
C LEU A 421 -8.04 -16.45 -14.98
N PHE A 422 -8.96 -16.14 -15.89
CA PHE A 422 -10.38 -16.38 -15.66
C PHE A 422 -10.69 -17.89 -15.73
N PRO A 423 -11.32 -18.49 -14.69
CA PRO A 423 -11.74 -19.89 -14.73
C PRO A 423 -13.08 -20.07 -15.48
N PHE A 424 -13.49 -19.07 -16.26
CA PHE A 424 -14.72 -19.08 -17.06
C PHE A 424 -14.45 -18.49 -18.46
N GLY A 425 -15.18 -19.00 -19.45
CA GLY A 425 -15.13 -18.46 -20.82
C GLY A 425 -15.91 -17.16 -20.94
N LEU A 426 -15.45 -16.27 -21.83
CA LEU A 426 -16.15 -15.04 -22.19
C LEU A 426 -16.94 -15.25 -23.48
N VAL A 427 -18.26 -15.12 -23.39
CA VAL A 427 -19.13 -14.98 -24.56
C VAL A 427 -19.12 -13.51 -24.94
N THR A 428 -18.28 -13.14 -25.89
CA THR A 428 -18.30 -11.79 -26.46
C THR A 428 -19.11 -11.82 -27.75
N THR A 429 -20.14 -10.99 -27.84
CA THR A 429 -20.85 -10.75 -29.09
C THR A 429 -19.97 -9.85 -29.96
N SER A 430 -19.73 -10.20 -31.22
CA SER A 430 -19.15 -9.24 -32.16
C SER A 430 -20.12 -8.07 -32.29
N THR A 431 -19.68 -6.85 -31.97
CA THR A 431 -20.43 -5.63 -32.28
C THR A 431 -20.18 -5.24 -33.73
N ASP A 432 -21.09 -4.47 -34.33
CA ASP A 432 -20.96 -3.96 -35.71
C ASP A 432 -19.70 -3.10 -35.91
N SER A 433 -19.08 -2.63 -34.82
CA SER A 433 -17.82 -1.87 -34.78
C SER A 433 -16.54 -2.71 -34.58
N GLY A 434 -16.63 -4.05 -34.53
CA GLY A 434 -15.48 -4.95 -34.40
C GLY A 434 -15.56 -5.93 -33.23
N LYS A 435 -14.47 -6.69 -33.00
CA LYS A 435 -14.35 -7.60 -31.85
C LYS A 435 -14.25 -6.79 -30.55
N MET A 436 -15.10 -7.11 -29.55
CA MET A 436 -15.06 -6.48 -28.20
C MET A 436 -13.73 -6.70 -27.48
N LEU A 437 -13.01 -7.77 -27.81
CA LEU A 437 -11.68 -8.07 -27.30
C LEU A 437 -10.68 -8.09 -28.45
N ALA A 438 -9.55 -7.45 -28.23
CA ALA A 438 -8.45 -7.38 -29.17
C ALA A 438 -7.56 -8.62 -29.05
N PRO A 439 -6.84 -9.01 -30.12
CA PRO A 439 -5.64 -9.82 -30.00
C PRO A 439 -4.68 -9.26 -28.93
N MET A 440 -3.98 -10.14 -28.20
CA MET A 440 -3.09 -9.73 -27.10
C MET A 440 -1.90 -8.86 -27.56
N ASP A 441 -1.45 -9.03 -28.79
CA ASP A 441 -0.41 -8.23 -29.45
C ASP A 441 -0.86 -6.80 -29.76
N GLU A 442 -2.16 -6.51 -29.71
CA GLU A 442 -2.69 -5.14 -29.82
C GLU A 442 -2.80 -4.43 -28.46
N ILE A 443 -2.50 -5.10 -27.34
CA ILE A 443 -2.48 -4.49 -26.01
C ILE A 443 -1.06 -4.05 -25.67
N ASN A 444 -0.85 -2.74 -25.63
CA ASN A 444 0.46 -2.13 -25.43
C ASN A 444 0.53 -1.37 -24.11
N LYS A 445 1.74 -1.30 -23.57
CA LYS A 445 2.07 -0.44 -22.42
C LYS A 445 2.50 0.91 -22.94
N TYR A 446 1.81 1.96 -22.52
CA TYR A 446 2.10 3.34 -22.89
C TYR A 446 2.69 4.07 -21.70
N THR A 447 3.73 4.86 -21.95
CA THR A 447 4.29 5.80 -20.98
C THR A 447 4.17 7.20 -21.52
N VAL A 448 3.60 8.10 -20.72
CA VAL A 448 3.39 9.50 -21.07
C VAL A 448 4.06 10.38 -20.02
N LYS A 449 4.85 11.36 -20.48
CA LYS A 449 5.54 12.33 -19.63
C LYS A 449 4.78 13.65 -19.50
N PHE A 450 4.54 14.07 -18.27
CA PHE A 450 3.83 15.30 -17.93
C PHE A 450 4.82 16.48 -17.74
N PRO A 451 4.54 17.67 -18.30
CA PRO A 451 5.38 18.86 -18.11
C PRO A 451 5.32 19.46 -16.69
N PRO A 452 6.21 20.42 -16.33
CA PRO A 452 6.36 20.88 -14.94
C PRO A 452 5.45 22.06 -14.58
N PHE A 453 5.11 22.88 -15.56
CA PHE A 453 4.23 24.05 -15.46
C PHE A 453 3.31 24.03 -16.68
N PHE A 454 2.05 24.39 -16.50
CA PHE A 454 0.97 23.99 -17.42
C PHE A 454 0.10 25.19 -17.83
N GLN A 455 -0.17 25.30 -19.12
CA GLN A 455 -1.15 26.20 -19.75
C GLN A 455 -2.07 25.41 -20.70
N ALA A 456 -3.32 25.88 -20.79
CA ALA A 456 -4.42 25.56 -21.71
C ALA A 456 -5.27 24.28 -21.46
N GLY A 457 -6.60 24.49 -21.47
CA GLY A 457 -7.66 23.49 -21.38
C GLY A 457 -8.24 23.35 -19.97
N GLU A 458 -9.45 23.88 -19.73
CA GLU A 458 -10.19 23.71 -18.47
C GLU A 458 -11.23 22.59 -18.63
N PRO A 459 -11.01 21.38 -18.11
CA PRO A 459 -12.09 20.44 -17.82
C PRO A 459 -12.96 21.00 -16.67
N PRO A 460 -14.19 20.49 -16.46
CA PRO A 460 -15.04 20.89 -15.34
C PRO A 460 -14.30 20.73 -14.00
N ASP A 461 -14.42 21.67 -13.07
CA ASP A 461 -13.71 21.62 -11.78
C ASP A 461 -14.05 20.37 -10.95
N ASP A 462 -15.29 19.87 -11.06
CA ASP A 462 -15.73 18.61 -10.46
C ASP A 462 -16.26 17.64 -11.54
N ILE A 463 -15.49 16.59 -11.80
CA ILE A 463 -15.81 15.57 -12.81
C ILE A 463 -16.76 14.48 -12.27
N ARG A 464 -16.97 14.39 -10.96
CA ARG A 464 -17.76 13.29 -10.38
C ARG A 464 -19.24 13.34 -10.76
N PRO A 465 -19.96 14.48 -10.67
CA PRO A 465 -21.34 14.58 -11.11
C PRO A 465 -21.49 14.26 -12.60
N LEU A 466 -20.49 14.64 -13.42
CA LEU A 466 -20.43 14.32 -14.84
C LEU A 466 -20.34 12.81 -15.08
N LEU A 467 -19.57 12.07 -14.29
CA LEU A 467 -19.40 10.63 -14.44
C LEU A 467 -20.55 9.80 -13.84
N LEU A 468 -21.34 10.38 -12.94
CA LEU A 468 -22.50 9.72 -12.36
C LEU A 468 -23.68 9.68 -13.34
N ASP A 469 -24.05 8.49 -13.80
CA ASP A 469 -25.27 8.28 -14.57
C ASP A 469 -26.42 7.69 -13.72
N ASP A 470 -26.59 8.22 -12.51
CA ASP A 470 -27.73 7.90 -11.63
C ASP A 470 -28.51 9.14 -11.19
N GLU A 471 -29.46 8.99 -10.28
CA GLU A 471 -30.33 10.08 -9.82
C GLU A 471 -29.58 11.23 -9.10
N THR A 472 -28.28 11.08 -8.84
CA THR A 472 -27.44 12.08 -8.17
C THR A 472 -26.42 12.76 -9.10
N GLY A 473 -26.30 12.29 -10.34
CA GLY A 473 -25.38 12.87 -11.32
C GLY A 473 -26.03 13.88 -12.26
N ASP A 474 -25.21 14.46 -13.13
CA ASP A 474 -25.64 15.41 -14.15
C ASP A 474 -26.43 14.69 -15.25
N LYS A 475 -27.71 15.07 -15.40
CA LYS A 475 -28.67 14.52 -16.37
C LYS A 475 -28.87 15.40 -17.61
N THR A 476 -28.02 16.41 -17.81
CA THR A 476 -28.05 17.20 -19.04
C THR A 476 -27.63 16.36 -20.24
N ALA A 477 -28.16 16.68 -21.42
CA ALA A 477 -27.76 16.02 -22.68
C ALA A 477 -26.25 16.19 -22.96
N SER A 478 -25.66 17.31 -22.52
CA SER A 478 -24.21 17.53 -22.57
C SER A 478 -23.45 16.54 -21.70
N ALA A 479 -23.95 16.22 -20.50
CA ALA A 479 -23.31 15.24 -19.63
C ALA A 479 -23.44 13.80 -20.18
N ASP A 480 -24.59 13.46 -20.75
CA ASP A 480 -24.77 12.19 -21.46
C ASP A 480 -23.79 12.04 -22.62
N TYR A 481 -23.69 13.07 -23.48
CA TYR A 481 -22.74 13.10 -24.59
C TYR A 481 -21.28 13.04 -24.12
N ALA A 482 -20.95 13.75 -23.05
CA ALA A 482 -19.60 13.73 -22.49
C ALA A 482 -19.21 12.35 -21.97
N ARG A 483 -20.13 11.65 -21.27
CA ARG A 483 -19.91 10.27 -20.81
C ARG A 483 -19.74 9.30 -21.97
N SER A 484 -20.49 9.45 -23.05
CA SER A 484 -20.44 8.52 -24.17
C SER A 484 -19.25 8.76 -25.10
N GLU A 485 -18.93 10.01 -25.44
CA GLU A 485 -17.95 10.31 -26.49
C GLU A 485 -16.66 11.01 -26.01
N VAL A 486 -16.72 11.80 -24.93
CA VAL A 486 -15.66 12.79 -24.64
C VAL A 486 -14.74 12.37 -23.50
N VAL A 487 -15.25 11.59 -22.54
CA VAL A 487 -14.51 11.25 -21.32
C VAL A 487 -14.19 9.76 -21.29
N ARG A 488 -12.91 9.47 -21.02
CA ARG A 488 -12.40 8.12 -20.73
C ARG A 488 -11.56 8.19 -19.47
N VAL A 489 -11.65 7.13 -18.65
CA VAL A 489 -11.03 7.06 -17.33
C VAL A 489 -10.16 5.81 -17.26
N VAL A 490 -8.93 6.00 -16.80
CA VAL A 490 -7.98 4.92 -16.50
C VAL A 490 -7.59 5.02 -15.03
N THR A 491 -7.98 4.03 -14.24
CA THR A 491 -7.69 3.92 -12.80
C THR A 491 -6.41 3.12 -12.50
N THR A 492 -6.01 2.26 -13.43
CA THR A 492 -4.85 1.36 -13.31
C THR A 492 -3.67 1.94 -14.08
N PHE A 493 -2.85 2.73 -13.38
CA PHE A 493 -1.61 3.26 -13.93
C PHE A 493 -0.52 3.34 -12.86
N LYS A 494 0.74 3.29 -13.29
CA LYS A 494 1.90 3.59 -12.47
C LYS A 494 2.26 5.05 -12.65
N TRP A 495 2.38 5.78 -11.55
CA TRP A 495 2.92 7.13 -11.54
C TRP A 495 4.38 7.11 -11.05
N SER A 496 5.24 7.85 -11.73
CA SER A 496 6.60 8.13 -11.28
C SER A 496 6.75 9.62 -11.03
N THR A 497 6.91 10.01 -9.76
CA THR A 497 7.06 11.43 -9.38
C THR A 497 8.34 12.05 -9.93
N ASP A 498 9.44 11.29 -9.95
CA ASP A 498 10.76 11.80 -10.36
C ASP A 498 10.77 12.14 -11.86
N SER A 499 10.23 11.25 -12.69
CA SER A 499 10.13 11.44 -14.15
C SER A 499 8.85 12.16 -14.57
N ARG A 500 7.88 12.32 -13.67
CA ARG A 500 6.51 12.82 -13.93
C ARG A 500 5.84 12.05 -15.06
N THR A 501 5.94 10.74 -15.01
CA THR A 501 5.38 9.86 -16.04
C THR A 501 4.21 9.03 -15.50
N ALA A 502 3.15 8.92 -16.30
CA ALA A 502 2.11 7.92 -16.11
C ALA A 502 2.36 6.75 -17.06
N THR A 503 2.14 5.53 -16.59
CA THR A 503 2.29 4.32 -17.40
C THR A 503 1.09 3.41 -17.23
N PHE A 504 0.44 3.04 -18.32
CA PHE A 504 -0.83 2.29 -18.33
C PHE A 504 -0.93 1.39 -19.56
N TRP A 505 -1.91 0.49 -19.56
CA TRP A 505 -2.17 -0.46 -20.63
C TRP A 505 -3.45 -0.11 -21.37
N LEU A 506 -3.40 -0.05 -22.69
CA LEU A 506 -4.56 0.17 -23.56
C LEU A 506 -4.36 -0.55 -24.90
N ARG A 507 -5.44 -0.64 -25.68
CA ARG A 507 -5.37 -1.14 -27.05
C ARG A 507 -4.71 -0.12 -27.97
N GLU A 508 -3.94 -0.59 -28.94
CA GLU A 508 -3.35 0.23 -30.00
C GLU A 508 -4.37 1.05 -30.79
N GLY A 509 -5.49 0.45 -31.16
CA GLY A 509 -6.57 1.15 -31.86
C GLY A 509 -7.10 2.35 -31.08
N ASP A 510 -7.43 2.14 -29.80
CA ASP A 510 -7.96 3.19 -28.92
C ASP A 510 -6.96 4.34 -28.76
N MET A 511 -5.69 4.01 -28.51
CA MET A 511 -4.63 5.03 -28.37
C MET A 511 -4.38 5.79 -29.67
N THR A 512 -4.37 5.10 -30.81
CA THR A 512 -4.18 5.72 -32.13
C THR A 512 -5.30 6.69 -32.45
N GLU A 513 -6.55 6.33 -32.15
CA GLU A 513 -7.70 7.22 -32.28
C GLU A 513 -7.60 8.45 -31.37
N MET A 514 -7.30 8.24 -30.08
CA MET A 514 -7.15 9.33 -29.13
C MET A 514 -6.01 10.29 -29.50
N ILE A 515 -4.89 9.76 -30.02
CA ILE A 515 -3.81 10.58 -30.58
C ILE A 515 -4.31 11.32 -31.82
N ARG A 516 -4.96 10.67 -32.78
CA ARG A 516 -5.47 11.29 -34.01
C ARG A 516 -6.41 12.46 -33.71
N GLU A 517 -7.25 12.33 -32.71
CA GLU A 517 -8.23 13.33 -32.28
C GLU A 517 -7.69 14.34 -31.27
N ASN A 518 -6.41 14.20 -30.88
CA ASN A 518 -5.72 15.05 -29.90
C ASN A 518 -6.44 15.17 -28.55
N TRP A 519 -6.81 14.02 -28.00
CA TRP A 519 -7.40 13.94 -26.67
C TRP A 519 -6.45 14.54 -25.62
N LEU A 520 -7.04 15.16 -24.60
CA LEU A 520 -6.31 15.78 -23.49
C LEU A 520 -6.26 14.83 -22.29
N LEU A 521 -5.06 14.61 -21.77
CA LEU A 521 -4.79 13.83 -20.56
C LEU A 521 -4.78 14.73 -19.33
N TYR A 522 -5.43 14.24 -18.27
CA TYR A 522 -5.43 14.87 -16.95
C TYR A 522 -5.17 13.84 -15.86
N VAL A 523 -4.59 14.28 -14.75
CA VAL A 523 -4.44 13.48 -13.53
C VAL A 523 -5.43 13.98 -12.50
N TRP A 524 -6.23 13.08 -11.97
CA TRP A 524 -7.27 13.36 -10.98
C TRP A 524 -7.04 12.57 -9.71
N ARG A 525 -7.36 13.19 -8.58
CA ARG A 525 -7.46 12.54 -7.28
C ARG A 525 -8.90 12.10 -7.07
N THR A 526 -9.13 10.81 -6.87
CA THR A 526 -10.49 10.25 -6.71
C THR A 526 -11.02 10.34 -5.29
N ASP A 527 -10.21 10.77 -4.33
CA ASP A 527 -10.67 11.07 -2.98
C ASP A 527 -11.42 12.41 -2.91
N PHE A 528 -10.97 13.41 -3.65
CA PHE A 528 -11.66 14.72 -3.75
C PHE A 528 -12.42 14.93 -5.04
N TRP A 529 -12.13 14.10 -6.04
CA TRP A 529 -12.45 14.43 -7.43
C TRP A 529 -11.82 15.75 -7.86
N ASP A 530 -10.64 16.05 -7.32
CA ASP A 530 -9.86 17.22 -7.66
C ASP A 530 -8.82 16.89 -8.73
N ARG A 531 -8.78 17.75 -9.73
CA ARG A 531 -7.73 17.74 -10.74
C ARG A 531 -6.38 18.09 -10.11
N GLN A 532 -5.37 17.25 -10.34
CA GLN A 532 -3.98 17.48 -9.89
C GLN A 532 -3.09 18.07 -10.99
N SER A 533 -3.44 17.85 -12.26
CA SER A 533 -2.77 18.48 -13.40
C SER A 533 -3.38 19.85 -13.66
N THR A 534 -2.59 20.92 -13.56
CA THR A 534 -3.08 22.30 -13.75
C THR A 534 -3.56 22.61 -15.17
N SER A 535 -3.16 21.84 -16.19
CA SER A 535 -3.74 21.86 -17.54
C SER A 535 -3.72 20.48 -18.21
N GLY A 536 -4.38 20.37 -19.37
CA GLY A 536 -4.44 19.14 -20.15
C GLY A 536 -3.19 18.93 -21.00
N LEU A 537 -2.66 17.71 -21.03
CA LEU A 537 -1.60 17.31 -21.95
C LEU A 537 -2.21 16.71 -23.22
N GLY A 538 -2.03 17.36 -24.36
CA GLY A 538 -2.45 16.81 -25.66
C GLY A 538 -1.68 15.54 -26.00
N LEU A 539 -2.40 14.47 -26.35
CA LEU A 539 -1.79 13.18 -26.69
C LEU A 539 -0.91 13.22 -27.94
N LYS A 540 -1.13 14.17 -28.86
CA LYS A 540 -0.22 14.38 -30.01
C LYS A 540 1.11 15.00 -29.61
N ASP A 541 1.10 15.82 -28.56
CA ASP A 541 2.25 16.59 -28.09
C ASP A 541 3.00 15.87 -26.95
N ALA A 542 2.41 14.79 -26.45
CA ALA A 542 3.00 13.95 -25.42
C ALA A 542 4.21 13.18 -25.98
N ASP A 543 5.34 13.27 -25.28
CA ASP A 543 6.44 12.31 -25.44
C ASP A 543 5.93 10.94 -24.97
N ASN A 544 5.54 10.11 -25.93
CA ASN A 544 4.91 8.83 -25.71
C ASN A 544 5.78 7.70 -26.27
N THR A 545 6.03 6.72 -25.42
CA THR A 545 6.69 5.47 -25.83
C THR A 545 5.72 4.32 -25.63
N SER A 546 5.63 3.43 -26.62
CA SER A 546 4.89 2.19 -26.53
C SER A 546 5.84 1.00 -26.55
N GLY A 547 5.47 -0.05 -25.82
CA GLY A 547 6.14 -1.34 -25.86
C GLY A 547 5.12 -2.48 -25.86
N PRO A 548 5.40 -3.59 -26.55
CA PRO A 548 4.52 -4.75 -26.57
C PRO A 548 4.47 -5.42 -25.20
N PHE A 549 3.40 -6.17 -24.96
CA PHE A 549 3.27 -7.03 -23.78
C PHE A 549 4.46 -8.02 -23.69
N GLY A 550 5.24 -7.93 -22.59
CA GLY A 550 6.41 -8.80 -22.35
C GLY A 550 7.73 -8.34 -22.97
N GLY A 551 7.76 -7.16 -23.62
CA GLY A 551 9.01 -6.50 -24.00
C GLY A 551 9.63 -5.75 -22.82
N ASP A 552 10.95 -5.87 -22.63
CA ASP A 552 11.69 -5.01 -21.70
C ASP A 552 11.56 -3.55 -22.18
N VAL A 553 11.03 -2.69 -21.31
CA VAL A 553 11.13 -1.23 -21.39
C VAL A 553 11.82 -0.72 -20.14
#